data_AF-A0A936MEY3-F1
#
_entry.id   AF-A0A936MEY3-F1
#
_cell.length_a   1.000
_cell.length_b   1.000
_cell.length_c   1.000
_cell.angle_alpha   90.00
_cell.angle_beta   90.00
_cell.angle_gamma   90.00
#
_symmetry.space_group_name_H-M   'P 1'
#
loop_
_entity.id
_entity.type
_entity.pdbx_description
1 polymer ?
#
loop_
_entity_poly.entity_id
_entity_poly.type
_entity_poly.pdbx_seq_one_letter_code
_entity_poly.pdbx_strand_id
1 'polypeptide(L)'
;MTTRNWFVAIGSSLVVLALYFGLRQDRVEEPAAAVASPPETAARAPRSKPKAAMPTTIAASSTVDPEVVERLRSQYGASIGNRHVQLKLIEALMRQFEKQYPGHWRDKLLELVRAAFPAHYDEIAKNLDRRIEYERWMKDNRSRLDELEPEQRRAAIREERERLFGKEAADEIWASEQKNQAVSETLKEIDGQKGKSISDKLATYTERLEEIYEEKYDTYIEQHRHEAMNRFIGLESVQADLDAMSAAERAANLRAIRKGMGLDEAAMKRWDSLDQERDARWDKGKKYMTERAALVEAYSGKELDEKLAELLRRTFGDEAEVIAAEEASGFFRFDRPRKWGQN
;
A
#
# COMPACT_ATOMS: atom_id res chain seq x y z
N MET A 1 -16.12 6.87 -25.42
CA MET A 1 -14.78 7.41 -25.12
C MET A 1 -14.70 7.61 -23.61
N THR A 2 -14.19 6.60 -22.93
CA THR A 2 -14.22 6.51 -21.46
C THR A 2 -12.78 6.57 -20.99
N THR A 3 -12.37 7.71 -20.45
CA THR A 3 -11.05 7.92 -19.84
C THR A 3 -10.95 7.07 -18.58
N ARG A 4 -10.18 5.98 -18.65
CA ARG A 4 -9.86 5.13 -17.49
C ARG A 4 -8.55 5.62 -16.89
N ASN A 5 -8.63 6.44 -15.84
CA ASN A 5 -7.49 6.83 -15.01
C ASN A 5 -6.94 5.58 -14.32
N TRP A 6 -5.73 5.15 -14.70
CA TRP A 6 -4.96 4.16 -13.96
C TRP A 6 -3.72 4.84 -13.38
N PHE A 7 -3.78 5.14 -12.09
CA PHE A 7 -2.59 5.27 -11.26
C PHE A 7 -1.96 3.89 -11.20
N VAL A 8 -0.74 3.73 -11.75
CA VAL A 8 0.13 2.63 -11.37
C VAL A 8 0.55 2.93 -9.93
N ALA A 9 -0.06 2.23 -8.98
CA ALA A 9 0.33 2.27 -7.58
C ALA A 9 1.72 1.64 -7.45
N ILE A 10 2.76 2.47 -7.53
CA ILE A 10 4.03 2.17 -6.89
C ILE A 10 3.69 2.05 -5.41
N GLY A 11 3.94 0.88 -4.81
CA GLY A 11 3.74 0.59 -3.39
C GLY A 11 4.33 1.71 -2.54
N SER A 12 3.46 2.65 -2.20
CA SER A 12 3.76 3.82 -1.40
C SER A 12 3.51 3.37 0.02
N SER A 13 4.58 3.07 0.76
CA SER A 13 4.51 3.13 2.21
C SER A 13 4.06 4.54 2.55
N LEU A 14 2.78 4.66 2.92
CA LEU A 14 2.13 5.88 3.34
C LEU A 14 2.82 6.40 4.61
N VAL A 15 3.86 7.23 4.43
CA VAL A 15 4.15 8.27 5.41
C VAL A 15 3.33 9.47 4.98
N VAL A 16 2.18 9.64 5.62
CA VAL A 16 1.33 10.83 5.47
C VAL A 16 2.14 12.02 5.97
N LEU A 17 2.75 12.76 5.05
CA LEU A 17 3.45 14.01 5.35
C LEU A 17 2.40 15.11 5.54
N ALA A 18 1.99 15.35 6.78
CA ALA A 18 1.19 16.52 7.13
C ALA A 18 2.09 17.77 7.11
N LEU A 19 2.26 18.37 5.93
CA LEU A 19 2.74 19.74 5.80
C LEU A 19 1.54 20.68 5.90
N TYR A 20 1.19 21.08 7.13
CA TYR A 20 0.23 22.16 7.36
C TYR A 20 0.84 23.26 8.23
N PHE A 21 0.52 24.47 7.81
CA PHE A 21 0.83 25.78 8.39
C PHE A 21 0.47 25.88 9.88
N GLY A 22 1.33 26.54 10.66
CA GLY A 22 1.05 26.97 12.03
C GLY A 22 1.45 28.42 12.26
N LEU A 23 0.57 29.37 11.92
CA LEU A 23 0.53 30.70 12.54
C LEU A 23 -0.81 30.84 13.26
N ARG A 24 -0.73 30.96 14.61
CA ARG A 24 -1.59 31.71 15.57
C ARG A 24 -3.08 31.85 15.23
N GLN A 25 -4.02 31.48 16.09
CA GLN A 25 -4.33 31.99 17.45
C GLN A 25 -5.48 31.09 17.99
N ASP A 26 -5.69 30.77 19.27
CA ASP A 26 -5.88 31.66 20.41
C ASP A 26 -5.52 30.98 21.73
N ARG A 27 -4.98 31.81 22.64
CA ARG A 27 -4.73 31.51 24.04
C ARG A 27 -6.06 31.62 24.78
N VAL A 28 -6.48 30.55 25.44
CA VAL A 28 -7.58 30.60 26.41
C VAL A 28 -7.08 31.34 27.65
N GLU A 29 -7.56 32.56 27.85
CA GLU A 29 -7.53 33.24 29.14
C GLU A 29 -8.85 32.92 29.88
N GLU A 30 -8.74 32.36 31.08
CA GLU A 30 -9.82 32.36 32.08
C GLU A 30 -9.68 33.57 33.02
N PRO A 31 -10.79 34.04 33.63
CA PRO A 31 -11.01 35.45 33.92
C PRO A 31 -10.67 35.86 35.36
N ALA A 32 -10.35 37.14 35.55
CA ALA A 32 -10.55 37.80 36.85
C ALA A 32 -10.82 39.31 36.69
N ALA A 33 -12.04 39.67 37.11
CA ALA A 33 -12.45 40.91 37.79
C ALA A 33 -12.14 42.31 37.20
N ALA A 34 -13.21 42.93 36.69
CA ALA A 34 -13.71 44.29 36.94
C ALA A 34 -12.73 45.45 37.24
N VAL A 35 -12.87 46.56 36.50
CA VAL A 35 -13.50 47.83 36.95
C VAL A 35 -13.28 48.94 35.89
N ALA A 36 -14.40 49.60 35.54
CA ALA A 36 -14.64 50.98 35.08
C ALA A 36 -13.70 51.71 34.08
N SER A 37 -14.34 52.22 33.01
CA SER A 37 -13.94 53.33 32.11
C SER A 37 -13.82 54.69 32.87
N PRO A 38 -13.54 55.89 32.25
CA PRO A 38 -13.46 56.26 30.82
C PRO A 38 -12.33 57.32 30.53
N PRO A 39 -12.49 58.31 29.61
CA PRO A 39 -11.70 58.41 28.38
C PRO A 39 -10.79 59.66 28.33
N GLU A 40 -9.83 59.75 27.40
CA GLU A 40 -9.37 61.08 27.00
C GLU A 40 -8.91 61.18 25.55
N THR A 41 -9.26 62.33 24.99
CA THR A 41 -9.34 62.72 23.59
C THR A 41 -8.18 63.65 23.28
N ALA A 42 -7.52 63.52 22.12
CA ALA A 42 -6.89 64.62 21.35
C ALA A 42 -6.22 64.04 20.09
N ALA A 43 -6.78 64.26 18.89
CA ALA A 43 -6.46 65.37 17.97
C ALA A 43 -5.09 65.21 17.26
N ARG A 44 -5.08 64.82 15.97
CA ARG A 44 -4.84 65.67 14.76
C ARG A 44 -3.41 66.27 14.75
N ALA A 45 -2.57 66.17 13.71
CA ALA A 45 -2.80 66.27 12.27
C ALA A 45 -1.50 65.84 11.50
N PRO A 46 -1.53 65.74 10.15
CA PRO A 46 -0.55 65.02 9.34
C PRO A 46 0.58 65.93 8.83
N ARG A 47 1.74 65.34 8.50
CA ARG A 47 2.70 65.98 7.59
C ARG A 47 3.27 65.01 6.56
N SER A 48 3.24 65.54 5.35
CA SER A 48 3.55 64.98 4.04
C SER A 48 5.03 64.67 3.83
N LYS A 49 5.23 63.70 2.93
CA LYS A 49 6.48 63.17 2.35
C LYS A 49 7.47 64.24 1.89
N PRO A 50 8.75 63.86 1.77
CA PRO A 50 9.40 63.96 0.47
C PRO A 50 9.98 62.62 -0.01
N LYS A 51 9.84 62.44 -1.32
CA LYS A 51 10.28 61.33 -2.16
C LYS A 51 11.80 61.45 -2.36
N ALA A 52 12.57 60.42 -1.99
CA ALA A 52 13.97 60.27 -2.38
C ALA A 52 14.24 58.83 -2.78
N ALA A 53 15.14 58.69 -3.76
CA ALA A 53 15.38 57.58 -4.65
C ALA A 53 15.56 56.20 -3.99
N MET A 54 15.11 55.17 -4.73
CA MET A 54 15.58 53.80 -4.50
C MET A 54 17.07 53.70 -4.80
N PRO A 55 17.77 52.85 -4.04
CA PRO A 55 18.47 51.75 -4.65
C PRO A 55 17.66 50.50 -4.34
N THR A 56 17.07 49.91 -5.38
CA THR A 56 16.57 48.55 -5.35
C THR A 56 17.78 47.62 -5.24
N THR A 57 18.26 47.41 -4.01
CA THR A 57 19.06 46.24 -3.69
C THR A 57 18.07 45.09 -3.56
N ILE A 58 17.90 44.31 -4.63
CA ILE A 58 17.35 42.97 -4.51
C ILE A 58 18.40 42.16 -3.75
N ALA A 59 18.30 42.16 -2.42
CA ALA A 59 19.02 41.20 -1.61
C ALA A 59 18.36 39.84 -1.85
N ALA A 60 18.99 39.02 -2.69
CA ALA A 60 18.73 37.59 -2.78
C ALA A 60 19.07 36.94 -1.43
N SER A 61 18.12 36.95 -0.51
CA SER A 61 18.16 36.16 0.72
C SER A 61 17.28 34.94 0.52
N SER A 62 17.70 34.00 -0.34
CA SER A 62 17.15 32.65 -0.33
C SER A 62 17.84 31.83 0.76
N THR A 63 17.62 32.20 2.02
CA THR A 63 18.05 31.36 3.14
C THR A 63 17.09 30.19 3.21
N VAL A 64 17.56 29.01 2.84
CA VAL A 64 16.85 27.75 3.06
C VAL A 64 16.42 27.69 4.51
N ASP A 65 15.15 27.36 4.77
CA ASP A 65 14.59 27.30 6.12
C ASP A 65 15.34 26.25 6.98
N PRO A 66 16.00 26.66 8.07
CA PRO A 66 16.74 25.73 8.94
C PRO A 66 15.88 24.61 9.53
N GLU A 67 14.60 24.85 9.80
CA GLU A 67 13.71 23.81 10.35
C GLU A 67 13.47 22.69 9.34
N VAL A 68 13.36 23.05 8.05
CA VAL A 68 13.20 22.07 6.96
C VAL A 68 14.48 21.26 6.79
N VAL A 69 15.65 21.90 6.91
CA VAL A 69 16.96 21.23 6.84
C VAL A 69 17.09 20.20 7.95
N GLU A 70 16.80 20.57 9.20
CA GLU A 70 16.90 19.65 10.34
C GLU A 70 15.90 18.51 10.26
N ARG A 71 14.68 18.76 9.76
CA ARG A 71 13.70 17.70 9.51
C ARG A 71 14.20 16.69 8.50
N LEU A 72 14.77 17.15 7.37
CA LEU A 72 15.33 16.25 6.38
C LEU A 72 16.48 15.43 6.96
N ARG A 73 17.39 16.06 7.69
CA ARG A 73 18.52 15.37 8.35
C ARG A 73 18.05 14.32 9.34
N SER A 74 17.05 14.65 10.16
CA SER A 74 16.45 13.70 11.11
C SER A 74 15.81 12.50 10.41
N GLN A 75 15.07 12.74 9.32
CA GLN A 75 14.33 11.69 8.63
C GLN A 75 15.21 10.79 7.76
N TYR A 76 16.22 11.35 7.08
CA TYR A 76 16.98 10.63 6.06
C TYR A 76 18.46 10.47 6.39
N GLY A 77 19.02 11.24 7.34
CA GLY A 77 20.46 11.35 7.54
C GLY A 77 21.18 10.03 7.83
N ALA A 78 20.56 9.12 8.58
CA ALA A 78 21.15 7.82 8.88
C ALA A 78 21.27 6.90 7.65
N SER A 79 20.44 7.11 6.62
CA SER A 79 20.32 6.21 5.47
C SER A 79 20.51 6.92 4.13
N ILE A 80 20.89 8.20 4.11
CA ILE A 80 20.99 9.00 2.88
C ILE A 80 22.11 8.52 1.95
N GLY A 81 23.05 7.73 2.45
CA GLY A 81 24.05 7.03 1.62
C GLY A 81 23.48 5.91 0.75
N ASN A 82 22.24 5.47 0.99
CA ASN A 82 21.58 4.45 0.19
C ASN A 82 20.84 5.07 -1.01
N ARG A 83 21.04 4.53 -2.21
CA ARG A 83 20.51 5.14 -3.45
C ARG A 83 19.00 5.08 -3.57
N HIS A 84 18.37 4.02 -3.04
CA HIS A 84 16.91 3.93 -2.95
C HIS A 84 16.34 5.06 -2.07
N VAL A 85 16.99 5.35 -0.94
CA VAL A 85 16.59 6.44 -0.04
C VAL A 85 16.76 7.80 -0.71
N GLN A 86 17.89 8.01 -1.41
CA GLN A 86 18.10 9.24 -2.19
C GLN A 86 16.99 9.44 -3.24
N LEU A 87 16.61 8.38 -3.98
CA LEU A 87 15.56 8.49 -4.99
C LEU A 87 14.20 8.79 -4.35
N LYS A 88 13.86 8.16 -3.21
CA LYS A 88 12.63 8.48 -2.46
C LYS A 88 12.60 9.94 -1.98
N LEU A 89 13.73 10.46 -1.49
CA LEU A 89 13.86 11.87 -1.13
C LEU A 89 13.63 12.76 -2.35
N ILE A 90 14.31 12.49 -3.47
CA ILE A 90 14.17 13.23 -4.73
C ILE A 90 12.72 13.27 -5.16
N GLU A 91 12.03 12.12 -5.20
CA GLU A 91 10.62 12.04 -5.57
C GLU A 91 9.70 12.88 -4.69
N ALA A 92 9.92 12.82 -3.38
CA ALA A 92 9.11 13.58 -2.42
C ALA A 92 9.29 15.09 -2.64
N LEU A 93 10.54 15.53 -2.82
CA LEU A 93 10.86 16.92 -3.07
C LEU A 93 10.37 17.39 -4.45
N MET A 94 10.50 16.59 -5.50
CA MET A 94 9.97 16.90 -6.84
C MET A 94 8.48 17.21 -6.77
N ARG A 95 7.68 16.32 -6.19
CA ARG A 95 6.22 16.50 -6.04
C ARG A 95 5.85 17.80 -5.31
N GLN A 96 6.64 18.18 -4.30
CA GLN A 96 6.40 19.41 -3.54
C GLN A 96 6.84 20.66 -4.32
N PHE A 97 8.06 20.66 -4.84
CA PHE A 97 8.70 21.84 -5.40
C PHE A 97 8.17 22.19 -6.79
N GLU A 98 7.78 21.21 -7.62
CA GLU A 98 7.14 21.47 -8.91
C GLU A 98 5.84 22.27 -8.74
N LYS A 99 5.09 22.00 -7.66
CA LYS A 99 3.88 22.72 -7.32
C LYS A 99 4.16 24.11 -6.74
N GLN A 100 5.15 24.23 -5.86
CA GLN A 100 5.44 25.46 -5.13
C GLN A 100 6.26 26.48 -5.94
N TYR A 101 7.15 26.00 -6.82
CA TYR A 101 8.09 26.82 -7.58
C TYR A 101 8.10 26.41 -9.08
N PRO A 102 6.99 26.59 -9.81
CA PRO A 102 6.97 26.26 -11.24
C PRO A 102 8.11 26.97 -12.00
N GLY A 103 8.84 26.22 -12.83
CA GLY A 103 9.98 26.74 -13.60
C GLY A 103 11.32 26.85 -12.86
N HIS A 104 11.33 26.86 -11.51
CA HIS A 104 12.55 26.97 -10.69
C HIS A 104 12.69 25.86 -9.65
N TRP A 105 11.79 24.87 -9.68
CA TRP A 105 11.68 23.81 -8.68
C TRP A 105 12.98 23.03 -8.49
N ARG A 106 13.72 22.81 -9.59
CA ARG A 106 14.99 22.07 -9.57
C ARG A 106 16.05 22.79 -8.75
N ASP A 107 16.25 24.08 -9.01
CA ASP A 107 17.25 24.88 -8.32
C ASP A 107 16.93 24.98 -6.82
N LYS A 108 15.66 25.19 -6.49
CA LYS A 108 15.18 25.25 -5.11
C LYS A 108 15.30 23.93 -4.36
N LEU A 109 15.06 22.81 -5.03
CA LEU A 109 15.30 21.48 -4.48
C LEU A 109 16.81 21.28 -4.19
N LEU A 110 17.68 21.63 -5.14
CA LEU A 110 19.13 21.46 -4.98
C LEU A 110 19.74 22.39 -3.92
N GLU A 111 19.23 23.62 -3.76
CA GLU A 111 19.58 24.50 -2.65
C GLU A 111 19.32 23.82 -1.30
N LEU A 112 18.13 23.22 -1.14
CA LEU A 112 17.74 22.51 0.08
C LEU A 112 18.60 21.26 0.32
N VAL A 113 18.83 20.44 -0.72
CA VAL A 113 19.68 19.25 -0.62
C VAL A 113 21.11 19.63 -0.24
N ARG A 114 21.67 20.70 -0.82
CA ARG A 114 23.02 21.17 -0.49
C ARG A 114 23.15 21.57 0.98
N ALA A 115 22.12 22.24 1.51
CA ALA A 115 22.08 22.62 2.92
C ALA A 115 21.93 21.39 3.84
N ALA A 116 21.08 20.42 3.48
CA ALA A 116 20.81 19.25 4.31
C ALA A 116 21.90 18.19 4.27
N PHE A 117 22.42 17.86 3.08
CA PHE A 117 23.31 16.72 2.85
C PHE A 117 24.52 17.08 1.98
N PRO A 118 25.40 18.00 2.43
CA PRO A 118 26.51 18.49 1.60
C PRO A 118 27.45 17.37 1.12
N ALA A 119 27.68 16.34 1.95
CA ALA A 119 28.54 15.20 1.60
C ALA A 119 27.97 14.29 0.48
N HIS A 120 26.64 14.28 0.30
CA HIS A 120 25.96 13.46 -0.71
C HIS A 120 25.38 14.31 -1.86
N TYR A 121 25.61 15.63 -1.85
CA TYR A 121 24.98 16.57 -2.77
C TYR A 121 25.23 16.20 -4.24
N ASP A 122 26.48 15.92 -4.61
CA ASP A 122 26.83 15.64 -6.00
C ASP A 122 26.19 14.34 -6.52
N GLU A 123 26.06 13.32 -5.67
CA GLU A 123 25.38 12.07 -6.02
C GLU A 123 23.86 12.29 -6.17
N ILE A 124 23.24 12.97 -5.19
CA ILE A 124 21.80 13.26 -5.22
C ILE A 124 21.46 14.14 -6.42
N ALA A 125 22.29 15.13 -6.76
CA ALA A 125 22.09 15.99 -7.93
C ALA A 125 22.12 15.19 -9.24
N LYS A 126 23.07 14.25 -9.38
CA LYS A 126 23.13 13.35 -10.55
C LYS A 126 21.92 12.41 -10.60
N ASN A 127 21.48 11.89 -9.46
CA ASN A 127 20.30 11.02 -9.38
C ASN A 127 19.01 11.77 -9.71
N LEU A 128 18.92 13.06 -9.37
CA LEU A 128 17.83 13.93 -9.80
C LEU A 128 17.81 14.08 -11.32
N ASP A 129 18.96 14.34 -11.94
CA ASP A 129 19.06 14.45 -13.41
C ASP A 129 18.58 13.18 -14.12
N ARG A 130 19.09 12.02 -13.69
CA ARG A 130 18.68 10.71 -14.21
C ARG A 130 17.20 10.45 -14.01
N ARG A 131 16.65 10.88 -12.88
CA ARG A 131 15.23 10.76 -12.58
C ARG A 131 14.37 11.61 -13.52
N ILE A 132 14.75 12.85 -13.78
CA ILE A 132 14.03 13.71 -14.73
C ILE A 132 14.08 13.10 -16.14
N GLU A 133 15.22 12.55 -16.55
CA GLU A 133 15.35 11.85 -17.83
C GLU A 133 14.45 10.60 -17.89
N TYR A 134 14.43 9.81 -16.82
CA TYR A 134 13.55 8.63 -16.71
C TYR A 134 12.07 9.00 -16.81
N GLU A 135 11.61 10.04 -16.12
CA GLU A 135 10.21 10.49 -16.20
C GLU A 135 9.84 10.98 -17.59
N ARG A 136 10.76 11.69 -18.27
CA ARG A 136 10.59 12.07 -19.66
C ARG A 136 10.48 10.84 -20.56
N TRP A 137 11.39 9.88 -20.43
CA TRP A 137 11.34 8.66 -21.22
C TRP A 137 10.03 7.89 -21.02
N MET A 138 9.59 7.73 -19.76
CA MET A 138 8.32 7.07 -19.43
C MET A 138 7.13 7.76 -20.10
N LYS A 139 7.13 9.10 -20.11
CA LYS A 139 6.08 9.90 -20.76
C LYS A 139 6.11 9.74 -22.28
N ASP A 140 7.28 9.86 -22.88
CA ASP A 140 7.46 9.84 -24.34
C ASP A 140 7.23 8.43 -24.92
N ASN A 141 7.45 7.38 -24.12
CA ASN A 141 7.28 5.99 -24.53
C ASN A 141 5.95 5.36 -24.09
N ARG A 142 5.05 6.13 -23.46
CA ARG A 142 3.83 5.57 -22.84
C ARG A 142 3.02 4.69 -23.80
N SER A 143 2.68 5.20 -24.98
CA SER A 143 1.88 4.45 -25.97
C SER A 143 2.58 3.16 -26.41
N ARG A 144 3.89 3.21 -26.65
CA ARG A 144 4.69 2.03 -27.01
C ARG A 144 4.70 1.00 -25.88
N LEU A 145 4.88 1.43 -24.63
CA LEU A 145 4.88 0.53 -23.47
C LEU A 145 3.51 -0.12 -23.24
N ASP A 146 2.43 0.61 -23.51
CA ASP A 146 1.05 0.11 -23.35
C ASP A 146 0.72 -1.00 -24.37
N GLU A 147 1.39 -1.01 -25.53
CA GLU A 147 1.25 -2.05 -26.57
C GLU A 147 2.09 -3.31 -26.31
N LEU A 148 3.05 -3.27 -25.38
CA LEU A 148 3.91 -4.41 -25.08
C LEU A 148 3.24 -5.40 -24.13
N GLU A 149 3.51 -6.69 -24.35
CA GLU A 149 3.20 -7.74 -23.38
C GLU A 149 3.88 -7.48 -22.03
N PRO A 150 3.32 -7.92 -20.89
CA PRO A 150 3.82 -7.57 -19.56
C PRO A 150 5.32 -7.83 -19.37
N GLU A 151 5.82 -8.97 -19.83
CA GLU A 151 7.23 -9.37 -19.75
C GLU A 151 8.12 -8.43 -20.58
N GLN A 152 7.71 -8.12 -21.81
CA GLN A 152 8.44 -7.22 -22.71
C GLN A 152 8.46 -5.79 -22.19
N ARG A 153 7.34 -5.32 -21.65
CA ARG A 153 7.25 -4.01 -20.99
C ARG A 153 8.20 -3.92 -19.81
N ARG A 154 8.24 -4.95 -18.95
CA ARG A 154 9.15 -5.01 -17.80
C ARG A 154 10.61 -4.99 -18.25
N ALA A 155 10.96 -5.79 -19.26
CA ALA A 155 12.32 -5.82 -19.81
C ALA A 155 12.75 -4.44 -20.35
N ALA A 156 11.88 -3.76 -21.11
CA ALA A 156 12.16 -2.42 -21.64
C ALA A 156 12.33 -1.37 -20.52
N ILE A 157 11.53 -1.43 -19.45
CA ILE A 157 11.68 -0.54 -18.29
C ILE A 157 13.00 -0.81 -17.57
N ARG A 158 13.37 -2.09 -17.38
CA ARG A 158 14.61 -2.49 -16.74
C ARG A 158 15.83 -2.01 -17.53
N GLU A 159 15.82 -2.21 -18.85
CA GLU A 159 16.89 -1.75 -19.75
C GLU A 159 17.08 -0.22 -19.64
N GLU A 160 16.01 0.55 -19.63
CA GLU A 160 16.12 2.00 -19.49
C GLU A 160 16.64 2.42 -18.10
N ARG A 161 16.19 1.75 -17.04
CA ARG A 161 16.71 2.00 -15.68
C ARG A 161 18.20 1.70 -15.60
N GLU A 162 18.65 0.58 -16.17
CA GLU A 162 20.08 0.24 -16.23
C GLU A 162 20.86 1.24 -17.07
N ARG A 163 20.33 1.70 -18.21
CA ARG A 163 20.94 2.72 -19.06
C ARG A 163 21.15 4.05 -18.33
N LEU A 164 20.15 4.49 -17.56
CA LEU A 164 20.16 5.79 -16.89
C LEU A 164 20.95 5.79 -15.58
N PHE A 165 20.72 4.77 -14.75
CA PHE A 165 21.26 4.73 -13.38
C PHE A 165 22.54 3.89 -13.28
N GLY A 166 22.79 3.02 -14.26
CA GLY A 166 23.78 1.95 -14.16
C GLY A 166 23.17 0.71 -13.50
N LYS A 167 23.64 -0.48 -13.90
CA LYS A 167 23.08 -1.76 -13.45
C LYS A 167 23.03 -1.89 -11.93
N GLU A 168 24.15 -1.69 -11.24
CA GLU A 168 24.23 -1.82 -9.78
C GLU A 168 23.28 -0.87 -9.05
N ALA A 169 23.21 0.39 -9.48
CA ALA A 169 22.31 1.36 -8.86
C ALA A 169 20.84 1.03 -9.16
N ALA A 170 20.53 0.54 -10.37
CA ALA A 170 19.20 0.11 -10.71
C ALA A 170 18.75 -1.10 -9.86
N ASP A 171 19.63 -2.09 -9.70
CA ASP A 171 19.36 -3.25 -8.85
C ASP A 171 19.15 -2.85 -7.38
N GLU A 172 19.92 -1.89 -6.86
CA GLU A 172 19.74 -1.35 -5.50
C GLU A 172 18.43 -0.56 -5.34
N ILE A 173 18.14 0.35 -6.27
CA ILE A 173 16.98 1.25 -6.20
C ILE A 173 15.67 0.47 -6.31
N TRP A 174 15.61 -0.53 -7.20
CA TRP A 174 14.40 -1.29 -7.50
C TRP A 174 14.42 -2.71 -6.91
N ALA A 175 15.33 -3.03 -5.98
CA ALA A 175 15.46 -4.35 -5.36
C ALA A 175 14.13 -4.93 -4.87
N SER A 176 13.32 -4.15 -4.15
CA SER A 176 12.02 -4.61 -3.65
C SER A 176 11.02 -4.93 -4.76
N GLU A 177 11.04 -4.17 -5.87
CA GLU A 177 10.20 -4.44 -7.04
C GLU A 177 10.61 -5.77 -7.68
N GLN A 178 11.92 -5.98 -7.84
CA GLN A 178 12.47 -7.22 -8.40
C GLN A 178 12.15 -8.44 -7.53
N LYS A 179 12.31 -8.33 -6.19
CA LYS A 179 11.95 -9.42 -5.26
C LYS A 179 10.46 -9.74 -5.32
N ASN A 180 9.59 -8.73 -5.33
CA ASN A 180 8.15 -8.94 -5.46
C ASN A 180 7.77 -9.61 -6.79
N GLN A 181 8.45 -9.24 -7.88
CA GLN A 181 8.27 -9.88 -9.18
C GLN A 181 8.71 -11.35 -9.12
N ALA A 182 9.90 -11.64 -8.57
CA ALA A 182 10.39 -13.01 -8.44
C ALA A 182 9.41 -13.88 -7.63
N VAL A 183 8.88 -13.39 -6.51
CA VAL A 183 7.85 -14.10 -5.73
C VAL A 183 6.59 -14.35 -6.57
N SER A 184 6.15 -13.37 -7.35
CA SER A 184 4.97 -13.54 -8.23
C SER A 184 5.20 -14.57 -9.32
N GLU A 185 6.39 -14.62 -9.90
CA GLU A 185 6.78 -15.58 -10.94
C GLU A 185 6.87 -16.98 -10.36
N THR A 186 7.49 -17.14 -9.19
CA THR A 186 7.50 -18.40 -8.42
C THR A 186 6.09 -18.91 -8.16
N LEU A 187 5.18 -18.07 -7.68
CA LEU A 187 3.79 -18.47 -7.41
C LEU A 187 3.08 -18.93 -8.70
N LYS A 188 3.28 -18.22 -9.82
CA LYS A 188 2.72 -18.61 -11.13
C LYS A 188 3.29 -19.94 -11.62
N GLU A 189 4.59 -20.18 -11.43
CA GLU A 189 5.24 -21.45 -11.78
C GLU A 189 4.64 -22.60 -10.96
N ILE A 190 4.60 -22.45 -9.64
CA ILE A 190 4.05 -23.44 -8.70
C ILE A 190 2.59 -23.77 -9.03
N ASP A 191 1.79 -22.76 -9.37
CA ASP A 191 0.38 -22.96 -9.72
C ASP A 191 0.21 -23.79 -11.01
N GLY A 192 1.18 -23.71 -11.91
CA GLY A 192 1.23 -24.51 -13.14
C GLY A 192 1.73 -25.95 -12.95
N GLN A 193 2.26 -26.32 -11.78
CA GLN A 193 2.85 -27.64 -11.54
C GLN A 193 1.77 -28.72 -11.36
N LYS A 194 1.46 -29.45 -12.43
CA LYS A 194 0.52 -30.56 -12.42
C LYS A 194 1.11 -31.79 -11.71
N GLY A 195 0.28 -32.46 -10.90
CA GLY A 195 0.63 -33.73 -10.24
C GLY A 195 1.62 -33.62 -9.07
N LYS A 196 2.05 -32.41 -8.71
CA LYS A 196 2.85 -32.17 -7.49
C LYS A 196 1.94 -32.06 -6.27
N SER A 197 2.38 -32.63 -5.15
CA SER A 197 1.63 -32.51 -3.89
C SER A 197 1.70 -31.07 -3.36
N ILE A 198 0.73 -30.69 -2.51
CA ILE A 198 0.77 -29.39 -1.80
C ILE A 198 2.09 -29.24 -1.03
N SER A 199 2.62 -30.32 -0.44
CA SER A 199 3.88 -30.30 0.29
C SER A 199 5.08 -30.01 -0.61
N ASP A 200 5.13 -30.60 -1.81
CA ASP A 200 6.20 -30.33 -2.77
C ASP A 200 6.15 -28.88 -3.27
N LYS A 201 4.94 -28.40 -3.58
CA LYS A 201 4.70 -27.00 -3.96
C LYS A 201 5.17 -26.03 -2.88
N LEU A 202 4.87 -26.34 -1.61
CA LEU A 202 5.30 -25.53 -0.47
C LEU A 202 6.81 -25.53 -0.31
N ALA A 203 7.46 -26.69 -0.44
CA ALA A 203 8.92 -26.79 -0.35
C ALA A 203 9.60 -25.94 -1.44
N THR A 204 9.11 -26.01 -2.68
CA THR A 204 9.58 -25.11 -3.76
C THR A 204 9.35 -23.65 -3.40
N TYR A 205 8.19 -23.29 -2.86
CA TYR A 205 7.91 -21.91 -2.49
C TYR A 205 8.86 -21.39 -1.41
N THR A 206 9.09 -22.16 -0.34
CA THR A 206 9.99 -21.76 0.75
C THR A 206 11.43 -21.65 0.28
N GLU A 207 11.91 -22.61 -0.52
CA GLU A 207 13.26 -22.56 -1.11
C GLU A 207 13.46 -21.30 -1.97
N ARG A 208 12.47 -20.96 -2.82
CA ARG A 208 12.53 -19.73 -3.63
C ARG A 208 12.48 -18.47 -2.78
N LEU A 209 11.73 -18.45 -1.68
CA LEU A 209 11.73 -17.30 -0.77
C LEU A 209 13.10 -17.13 -0.09
N GLU A 210 13.74 -18.22 0.31
CA GLU A 210 15.10 -18.21 0.86
C GLU A 210 16.09 -17.65 -0.18
N GLU A 211 16.02 -18.09 -1.44
CA GLU A 211 16.84 -17.56 -2.54
C GLU A 211 16.60 -16.07 -2.81
N ILE A 212 15.34 -15.61 -2.82
CA ILE A 212 14.98 -14.22 -3.15
C ILE A 212 15.39 -13.25 -2.04
N TYR A 213 15.24 -13.65 -0.78
CA TYR A 213 15.48 -12.78 0.36
C TYR A 213 16.87 -12.95 0.97
N GLU A 214 17.56 -14.05 0.68
CA GLU A 214 18.93 -14.34 1.11
C GLU A 214 19.08 -14.13 2.63
N GLU A 215 20.08 -13.37 3.06
CA GLU A 215 20.33 -13.01 4.47
C GLU A 215 19.13 -12.31 5.16
N LYS A 216 18.16 -11.78 4.38
CA LYS A 216 16.96 -11.11 4.90
C LYS A 216 15.74 -12.03 4.98
N TYR A 217 15.89 -13.33 4.68
CA TYR A 217 14.78 -14.27 4.68
C TYR A 217 14.04 -14.30 6.02
N ASP A 218 14.75 -14.45 7.15
CA ASP A 218 14.13 -14.50 8.47
C ASP A 218 13.35 -13.22 8.79
N THR A 219 13.96 -12.05 8.53
CA THR A 219 13.28 -10.76 8.70
C THR A 219 12.04 -10.63 7.82
N TYR A 220 12.11 -11.09 6.57
CA TYR A 220 10.97 -11.07 5.67
C TYR A 220 9.84 -11.97 6.18
N ILE A 221 10.16 -13.21 6.58
CA ILE A 221 9.15 -14.14 7.10
C ILE A 221 8.55 -13.62 8.40
N GLU A 222 9.33 -13.02 9.30
CA GLU A 222 8.79 -12.41 10.53
C GLU A 222 7.76 -11.31 10.23
N GLN A 223 8.01 -10.47 9.22
CA GLN A 223 7.16 -9.33 8.89
C GLN A 223 5.97 -9.72 7.99
N HIS A 224 6.14 -10.71 7.11
CA HIS A 224 5.21 -11.00 6.02
C HIS A 224 4.64 -12.43 6.05
N ARG A 225 4.84 -13.20 7.14
CA ARG A 225 4.41 -14.61 7.25
C ARG A 225 2.99 -14.86 6.74
N HIS A 226 2.04 -14.06 7.23
CA HIS A 226 0.63 -14.21 6.90
C HIS A 226 0.34 -13.91 5.43
N GLU A 227 0.97 -12.87 4.88
CA GLU A 227 0.84 -12.53 3.46
C GLU A 227 1.43 -13.63 2.58
N ALA A 228 2.67 -14.06 2.88
CA ALA A 228 3.36 -15.10 2.14
C ALA A 228 2.57 -16.42 2.15
N MET A 229 2.02 -16.80 3.30
CA MET A 229 1.16 -17.98 3.45
C MET A 229 -0.16 -17.84 2.68
N ASN A 230 -0.85 -16.71 2.80
CA ASN A 230 -2.13 -16.49 2.12
C ASN A 230 -2.00 -16.49 0.59
N ARG A 231 -0.88 -15.96 0.06
CA ARG A 231 -0.57 -16.00 -1.38
C ARG A 231 -0.38 -17.43 -1.86
N PHE A 232 0.33 -18.27 -1.10
CA PHE A 232 0.51 -19.68 -1.43
C PHE A 232 -0.79 -20.48 -1.34
N ILE A 233 -1.51 -20.38 -0.21
CA ILE A 233 -2.79 -21.08 -0.02
C ILE A 233 -3.81 -20.64 -1.07
N GLY A 234 -3.75 -19.39 -1.52
CA GLY A 234 -4.67 -18.81 -2.50
C GLY A 234 -4.48 -19.23 -3.94
N LEU A 235 -3.40 -19.94 -4.26
CA LEU A 235 -3.15 -20.50 -5.59
C LEU A 235 -4.32 -21.38 -6.03
N GLU A 236 -4.72 -21.28 -7.30
CA GLU A 236 -5.89 -22.00 -7.80
C GLU A 236 -5.71 -23.51 -7.70
N SER A 237 -4.51 -24.00 -8.02
CA SER A 237 -4.15 -25.40 -7.91
C SER A 237 -4.16 -25.88 -6.46
N VAL A 238 -3.69 -25.07 -5.50
CA VAL A 238 -3.72 -25.42 -4.07
C VAL A 238 -5.15 -25.46 -3.56
N GLN A 239 -5.98 -24.50 -3.95
CA GLN A 239 -7.41 -24.50 -3.60
C GLN A 239 -8.16 -25.70 -4.20
N ALA A 240 -7.85 -26.08 -5.45
CA ALA A 240 -8.43 -27.25 -6.09
C ALA A 240 -8.01 -28.56 -5.38
N ASP A 241 -6.73 -28.69 -5.02
CA ASP A 241 -6.22 -29.83 -4.26
C ASP A 241 -6.91 -29.92 -2.88
N LEU A 242 -7.05 -28.80 -2.17
CA LEU A 242 -7.74 -28.75 -0.87
C LEU A 242 -9.23 -29.07 -0.99
N ASP A 243 -9.90 -28.62 -2.04
CA ASP A 243 -11.33 -28.87 -2.24
C ASP A 243 -11.62 -30.37 -2.46
N ALA A 244 -10.75 -31.06 -3.19
CA ALA A 244 -10.86 -32.49 -3.47
C ALA A 244 -10.58 -33.42 -2.27
N MET A 245 -9.99 -32.90 -1.19
CA MET A 245 -9.65 -33.68 0.01
C MET A 245 -10.85 -33.93 0.93
N SER A 246 -10.79 -35.01 1.71
CA SER A 246 -11.66 -35.15 2.89
C SER A 246 -11.37 -34.06 3.93
N ALA A 247 -12.30 -33.81 4.85
CA ALA A 247 -12.11 -32.79 5.90
C ALA A 247 -10.86 -33.06 6.76
N ALA A 248 -10.57 -34.33 7.08
CA ALA A 248 -9.40 -34.70 7.87
C ALA A 248 -8.08 -34.49 7.11
N GLU A 249 -8.02 -34.90 5.85
CA GLU A 249 -6.84 -34.69 4.99
C GLU A 249 -6.60 -33.21 4.75
N ARG A 250 -7.65 -32.43 4.53
CA ARG A 250 -7.57 -30.99 4.33
C ARG A 250 -7.03 -30.29 5.57
N ALA A 251 -7.54 -30.62 6.76
CA ALA A 251 -7.05 -30.06 8.01
C ALA A 251 -5.57 -30.41 8.23
N ALA A 252 -5.16 -31.65 7.95
CA ALA A 252 -3.77 -32.07 8.04
C ALA A 252 -2.86 -31.28 7.07
N ASN A 253 -3.29 -31.06 5.82
CA ASN A 253 -2.53 -30.29 4.84
C ASN A 253 -2.43 -28.81 5.21
N LEU A 254 -3.53 -28.18 5.65
CA LEU A 254 -3.51 -26.79 6.10
C LEU A 254 -2.60 -26.60 7.33
N ARG A 255 -2.62 -27.54 8.27
CA ARG A 255 -1.70 -27.55 9.41
C ARG A 255 -0.25 -27.73 8.97
N ALA A 256 0.03 -28.62 8.01
CA ALA A 256 1.36 -28.81 7.45
C ALA A 256 1.88 -27.53 6.76
N ILE A 257 1.04 -26.83 5.99
CA ILE A 257 1.39 -25.53 5.39
C ILE A 257 1.81 -24.52 6.45
N ARG A 258 0.97 -24.34 7.47
CA ARG A 258 1.24 -23.39 8.57
C ARG A 258 2.54 -23.70 9.30
N LYS A 259 2.79 -24.99 9.57
CA LYS A 259 4.04 -25.46 10.18
C LYS A 259 5.24 -25.18 9.27
N GLY A 260 5.14 -25.47 7.97
CA GLY A 260 6.19 -25.19 7.00
C GLY A 260 6.51 -23.70 6.86
N MET A 261 5.51 -22.84 7.07
CA MET A 261 5.67 -21.38 7.12
C MET A 261 6.14 -20.87 8.50
N GLY A 262 6.53 -21.76 9.42
CA GLY A 262 7.12 -21.44 10.72
C GLY A 262 6.16 -20.94 11.78
N LEU A 263 4.87 -21.29 11.72
CA LEU A 263 3.93 -20.98 12.81
C LEU A 263 4.20 -21.87 14.03
N ASP A 264 4.14 -21.28 15.22
CA ASP A 264 4.25 -22.01 16.49
C ASP A 264 2.97 -22.81 16.82
N GLU A 265 3.07 -23.70 17.81
CA GLU A 265 1.95 -24.56 18.26
C GLU A 265 0.73 -23.78 18.75
N ALA A 266 0.94 -22.63 19.39
CA ALA A 266 -0.17 -21.81 19.86
C ALA A 266 -0.92 -21.17 18.68
N ALA A 267 -0.21 -20.71 17.66
CA ALA A 267 -0.76 -20.20 16.42
C ALA A 267 -1.48 -21.30 15.63
N MET A 268 -0.89 -22.49 15.52
CA MET A 268 -1.54 -23.63 14.87
C MET A 268 -2.87 -23.98 15.54
N LYS A 269 -2.94 -24.04 16.88
CA LYS A 269 -4.20 -24.32 17.60
C LYS A 269 -5.28 -23.27 17.33
N ARG A 270 -4.92 -21.98 17.23
CA ARG A 270 -5.87 -20.92 16.87
C ARG A 270 -6.41 -21.11 15.45
N TRP A 271 -5.54 -21.44 14.51
CA TRP A 271 -5.92 -21.71 13.13
C TRP A 271 -6.80 -22.94 12.99
N ASP A 272 -6.51 -24.03 13.70
CA ASP A 272 -7.34 -25.24 13.69
C ASP A 272 -8.76 -24.93 14.19
N SER A 273 -8.89 -24.09 15.22
CA SER A 273 -10.19 -23.66 15.74
C SER A 273 -10.95 -22.78 14.72
N LEU A 274 -10.25 -21.82 14.10
CA LEU A 274 -10.84 -20.95 13.07
C LEU A 274 -11.30 -21.74 11.84
N ASP A 275 -10.53 -22.73 11.40
CA ASP A 275 -10.91 -23.57 10.27
C ASP A 275 -12.16 -24.41 10.59
N GLN A 276 -12.26 -24.96 11.80
CA GLN A 276 -13.45 -25.70 12.25
C GLN A 276 -14.69 -24.81 12.32
N GLU A 277 -14.56 -23.58 12.83
CA GLU A 277 -15.66 -22.61 12.86
C GLU A 277 -16.12 -22.25 11.43
N ARG A 278 -15.16 -22.07 10.51
CA ARG A 278 -15.44 -21.80 9.09
C ARG A 278 -16.09 -22.99 8.41
N ASP A 279 -15.64 -24.21 8.70
CA ASP A 279 -16.26 -25.45 8.22
C ASP A 279 -17.72 -25.53 8.65
N ALA A 280 -17.98 -25.37 9.95
CA ALA A 280 -19.33 -25.41 10.49
C ALA A 280 -20.22 -24.31 9.87
N ARG A 281 -19.69 -23.10 9.68
CA ARG A 281 -20.41 -21.99 9.04
C ARG A 281 -20.76 -22.31 7.59
N TRP A 282 -19.83 -22.87 6.82
CA TRP A 282 -20.07 -23.25 5.43
C TRP A 282 -21.05 -24.39 5.30
N ASP A 283 -20.99 -25.41 6.16
CA ASP A 283 -21.95 -26.52 6.16
C ASP A 283 -23.36 -26.04 6.51
N LYS A 284 -23.46 -25.11 7.46
CA LYS A 284 -24.71 -24.42 7.79
C LYS A 284 -25.25 -23.64 6.60
N GLY A 285 -24.38 -22.90 5.90
CA GLY A 285 -24.69 -22.18 4.66
C GLY A 285 -25.18 -23.06 3.53
N LYS A 286 -24.53 -24.21 3.29
CA LYS A 286 -24.98 -25.17 2.27
C LYS A 286 -26.37 -25.73 2.56
N LYS A 287 -26.63 -26.12 3.82
CA LYS A 287 -27.96 -26.59 4.25
C LYS A 287 -29.01 -25.50 4.06
N TYR A 288 -28.68 -24.27 4.45
CA TYR A 288 -29.53 -23.10 4.23
C TYR A 288 -29.89 -22.93 2.75
N MET A 289 -28.90 -22.98 1.83
CA MET A 289 -29.17 -22.80 0.40
C MET A 289 -30.07 -23.92 -0.16
N THR A 290 -29.90 -25.16 0.29
CA THR A 290 -30.79 -26.27 -0.09
C THR A 290 -32.22 -26.04 0.39
N GLU A 291 -32.41 -25.66 1.66
CA GLU A 291 -33.74 -25.39 2.22
C GLU A 291 -34.39 -24.17 1.56
N ARG A 292 -33.60 -23.13 1.29
CA ARG A 292 -34.02 -21.93 0.56
C ARG A 292 -34.53 -22.28 -0.83
N ALA A 293 -33.79 -23.09 -1.58
CA ALA A 293 -34.21 -23.53 -2.91
C ALA A 293 -35.56 -24.27 -2.86
N ALA A 294 -35.75 -25.16 -1.87
CA ALA A 294 -37.02 -25.86 -1.68
C ALA A 294 -38.18 -24.90 -1.33
N LEU A 295 -37.93 -23.86 -0.54
CA LEU A 295 -38.95 -22.85 -0.22
C LEU A 295 -39.36 -22.02 -1.44
N VAL A 296 -38.39 -21.63 -2.27
CA VAL A 296 -38.64 -20.85 -3.49
C VAL A 296 -39.48 -21.63 -4.51
N GLU A 297 -39.33 -22.96 -4.57
CA GLU A 297 -40.17 -23.82 -5.41
C GLU A 297 -41.58 -24.03 -4.84
N ALA A 298 -41.74 -24.00 -3.52
CA ALA A 298 -43.00 -24.35 -2.85
C ALA A 298 -43.92 -23.14 -2.56
N TYR A 299 -43.36 -21.94 -2.42
CA TYR A 299 -44.08 -20.75 -1.97
C TYR A 299 -43.82 -19.54 -2.85
N SER A 300 -44.70 -18.54 -2.81
CA SER A 300 -44.53 -17.29 -3.54
C SER A 300 -45.11 -16.09 -2.78
N GLY A 301 -44.68 -14.89 -3.18
CA GLY A 301 -45.13 -13.64 -2.56
C GLY A 301 -44.83 -13.57 -1.06
N LYS A 302 -45.75 -12.97 -0.29
CA LYS A 302 -45.56 -12.72 1.13
C LYS A 302 -45.29 -13.97 1.97
N GLU A 303 -45.87 -15.12 1.60
CA GLU A 303 -45.66 -16.37 2.32
C GLU A 303 -44.22 -16.86 2.17
N LEU A 304 -43.64 -16.75 0.97
CA LEU A 304 -42.23 -17.04 0.73
C LEU A 304 -41.33 -16.13 1.57
N ASP A 305 -41.61 -14.83 1.60
CA ASP A 305 -40.82 -13.85 2.36
C ASP A 305 -40.79 -14.19 3.85
N GLU A 306 -41.94 -14.55 4.43
CA GLU A 306 -42.06 -14.94 5.84
C GLU A 306 -41.27 -16.23 6.14
N LYS A 307 -41.36 -17.23 5.26
CA LYS A 307 -40.64 -18.51 5.38
C LYS A 307 -39.12 -18.35 5.25
N LEU A 308 -38.67 -17.51 4.32
CA LEU A 308 -37.25 -17.20 4.15
C LEU A 308 -36.69 -16.45 5.37
N ALA A 309 -37.44 -15.49 5.92
CA ALA A 309 -37.04 -14.79 7.13
C ALA A 309 -36.97 -15.72 8.36
N GLU A 310 -37.91 -16.66 8.48
CA GLU A 310 -37.88 -17.69 9.52
C GLU A 310 -36.67 -18.63 9.37
N LEU A 311 -36.40 -19.09 8.14
CA LEU A 311 -35.25 -19.93 7.82
C LEU A 311 -33.94 -19.23 8.17
N LEU A 312 -33.78 -17.96 7.80
CA LEU A 312 -32.60 -17.16 8.12
C LEU A 312 -32.40 -17.00 9.63
N ARG A 313 -33.44 -16.65 10.40
CA ARG A 313 -33.34 -16.53 11.85
C ARG A 313 -32.98 -17.85 12.52
N ARG A 314 -33.64 -18.94 12.15
CA ARG A 314 -33.34 -20.29 12.68
C ARG A 314 -31.91 -20.72 12.32
N THR A 315 -31.44 -20.35 11.14
CA THR A 315 -30.14 -20.80 10.64
C THR A 315 -29.00 -19.90 11.06
N PHE A 316 -29.15 -18.59 11.23
CA PHE A 316 -28.01 -17.70 11.47
C PHE A 316 -28.13 -16.83 12.72
N GLY A 317 -29.28 -16.86 13.41
CA GLY A 317 -29.49 -16.08 14.63
C GLY A 317 -29.17 -14.61 14.39
N ASP A 318 -28.17 -14.10 15.12
CA ASP A 318 -27.75 -12.70 15.08
C ASP A 318 -27.26 -12.24 13.70
N GLU A 319 -26.77 -13.13 12.85
CA GLU A 319 -26.32 -12.77 11.49
C GLU A 319 -27.46 -12.75 10.46
N ALA A 320 -28.67 -13.14 10.83
CA ALA A 320 -29.79 -13.28 9.89
C ALA A 320 -30.13 -11.98 9.17
N GLU A 321 -30.12 -10.84 9.88
CA GLU A 321 -30.43 -9.54 9.29
C GLU A 321 -29.36 -9.09 8.27
N VAL A 322 -28.09 -9.36 8.58
CA VAL A 322 -26.96 -9.04 7.69
C VAL A 322 -27.05 -9.88 6.42
N ILE A 323 -27.30 -11.18 6.55
CA ILE A 323 -27.44 -12.09 5.40
C ILE A 323 -28.69 -11.73 4.58
N ALA A 324 -29.80 -11.35 5.22
CA ALA A 324 -30.99 -10.89 4.51
C ALA A 324 -30.71 -9.63 3.66
N ALA A 325 -29.98 -8.66 4.21
CA ALA A 325 -29.61 -7.43 3.49
C ALA A 325 -28.66 -7.73 2.32
N GLU A 326 -27.70 -8.65 2.52
CA GLU A 326 -26.83 -9.18 1.47
C GLU A 326 -27.64 -9.78 0.32
N GLU A 327 -28.57 -10.69 0.62
CA GLU A 327 -29.40 -11.34 -0.39
C GLU A 327 -30.33 -10.36 -1.11
N ALA A 328 -30.91 -9.39 -0.39
CA ALA A 328 -31.74 -8.34 -0.98
C ALA A 328 -30.95 -7.47 -1.99
N SER A 329 -29.63 -7.34 -1.80
CA SER A 329 -28.73 -6.68 -2.74
C SER A 329 -28.25 -7.59 -3.90
N GLY A 330 -28.69 -8.84 -3.94
CA GLY A 330 -28.26 -9.85 -4.91
C GLY A 330 -26.96 -10.56 -4.55
N PHE A 331 -26.46 -10.39 -3.32
CA PHE A 331 -25.25 -11.05 -2.85
C PHE A 331 -25.58 -12.31 -2.05
N PHE A 332 -25.35 -13.48 -2.67
CA PHE A 332 -25.54 -14.78 -2.02
C PHE A 332 -24.20 -15.37 -1.61
N ARG A 333 -23.81 -15.14 -0.34
CA ARG A 333 -22.48 -15.51 0.17
C ARG A 333 -22.14 -17.00 -0.04
N PHE A 334 -23.10 -17.89 0.15
CA PHE A 334 -22.90 -19.34 0.14
C PHE A 334 -23.03 -19.98 -1.24
N ASP A 335 -23.41 -19.22 -2.29
CA ASP A 335 -23.36 -19.68 -3.68
C ASP A 335 -21.96 -19.51 -4.30
N ARG A 336 -21.06 -18.80 -3.60
CA ARG A 336 -19.71 -18.54 -4.08
C ARG A 336 -18.80 -19.76 -3.87
N PRO A 337 -17.76 -19.94 -4.70
CA PRO A 337 -16.73 -20.93 -4.44
C PRO A 337 -16.09 -20.71 -3.06
N ARG A 338 -16.03 -21.78 -2.28
CA ARG A 338 -15.39 -21.76 -0.97
C ARG A 338 -13.88 -21.58 -1.14
N LYS A 339 -13.28 -20.76 -0.27
CA LYS A 339 -11.82 -20.65 -0.13
C LYS A 339 -11.37 -21.29 1.18
N TRP A 340 -10.41 -22.20 1.08
CA TRP A 340 -9.90 -23.02 2.17
C TRP A 340 -8.66 -22.35 2.78
N GLY A 341 -8.58 -22.30 4.11
CA GLY A 341 -7.39 -21.81 4.84
C GLY A 341 -7.08 -20.32 4.70
N GLN A 342 -7.93 -19.53 4.05
CA GLN A 342 -7.78 -18.08 3.91
C GLN A 342 -8.65 -17.31 4.92
N ASN A 343 -8.22 -16.10 5.26
CA ASN A 343 -8.99 -15.15 6.08
C ASN A 343 -9.99 -14.34 5.26
#